data_AF-A0A8C8RSG1-F1
#
_entry.id   AF-A0A8C8RSG1-F1
#
_cell.length_a   1.000
_cell.length_b   1.000
_cell.length_c   1.000
_cell.angle_alpha   90.00
_cell.angle_beta   90.00
_cell.angle_gamma   90.00
#
_symmetry.space_group_name_H-M   'P 1'
#
loop_
_entity.id
_entity.type
_entity.pdbx_description
1 polymer ?
#
loop_
_entity_poly.entity_id
_entity_poly.type
_entity_poly.pdbx_seq_one_letter_code
_entity_poly.pdbx_strand_id
1 'polypeptide(L)'
;MTLAVSQNLIYSSTSSMGFLFNTDLQHHTIMKSNREDPKWEFPRKNLVLGKTLGEGEFGKVVKATAFRLKGKAGYTTVAVKMLKENASQSELRDLLSEFNLLKQVNHSHVIKLYGACSQDGPLYLIVEYAKYGSLRSFLRESRKVGPSYVGSDANRNSSYLDNPDERALTMGDLISFAWQISRGMEYLAEMKLVHRDLAARNVLVAEGRKMKISDFGLSRDVYEEDSYVKRSKGRIPVKWMAIESLFDHIYTTQSDVWSFGVLLWEIVTLGGNPYPGIAPERLFNLLKTGYRMERPENCSEEMYNLMLRCWKQEPDKRPTFADISKELERMMVKSRDYLDLAASTPSDSLLYDDGLSEEETPLVDCNNAPLPRTLPSTWIENKLYGRISHAFTRF
;
A
#
# COMPACT_ATOMS: atom_id res chain seq x y z
N MET A 1 -20.43 55.20 -69.46
CA MET A 1 -20.95 53.84 -69.68
C MET A 1 -20.23 52.92 -68.70
N THR A 2 -20.81 52.77 -67.49
CA THR A 2 -21.49 51.54 -66.99
C THR A 2 -20.51 50.37 -66.80
N LEU A 3 -20.26 49.74 -65.64
CA LEU A 3 -20.89 49.56 -64.31
C LEU A 3 -19.72 49.45 -63.28
N ALA A 4 -19.81 49.80 -62.01
CA ALA A 4 -20.53 49.07 -60.97
C ALA A 4 -20.61 49.87 -59.64
N VAL A 5 -21.55 49.44 -58.81
CA VAL A 5 -22.22 50.14 -57.71
C VAL A 5 -21.71 49.64 -56.34
N SER A 6 -21.42 50.62 -55.47
CA SER A 6 -21.55 50.72 -54.00
C SER A 6 -21.28 49.55 -53.00
N GLN A 7 -20.45 49.91 -52.00
CA GLN A 7 -20.67 49.88 -50.54
C GLN A 7 -20.54 48.59 -49.68
N ASN A 8 -19.56 48.68 -48.76
CA ASN A 8 -19.58 48.49 -47.30
C ASN A 8 -19.95 47.15 -46.61
N LEU A 9 -19.01 46.77 -45.73
CA LEU A 9 -19.11 46.12 -44.41
C LEU A 9 -20.01 44.88 -44.26
N ILE A 10 -19.38 43.73 -43.95
CA ILE A 10 -19.79 42.84 -42.84
C ILE A 10 -18.51 42.24 -42.21
N TYR A 11 -18.28 42.56 -40.95
CA TYR A 11 -17.52 41.77 -39.98
C TYR A 11 -18.44 40.62 -39.52
N SER A 12 -18.07 39.35 -39.71
CA SER A 12 -18.42 38.26 -38.77
C SER A 12 -17.89 36.89 -39.20
N SER A 13 -17.14 36.28 -38.27
CA SER A 13 -17.20 34.85 -37.89
C SER A 13 -16.96 33.75 -38.93
N THR A 14 -15.69 33.35 -39.09
CA THR A 14 -15.33 31.95 -39.39
C THR A 14 -14.01 31.58 -38.72
N SER A 15 -14.05 31.19 -37.43
CA SER A 15 -12.94 30.47 -36.80
C SER A 15 -13.43 29.68 -35.59
N SER A 16 -14.23 28.64 -35.83
CA SER A 16 -14.56 27.65 -34.79
C SER A 16 -14.89 26.25 -35.31
N MET A 17 -14.82 26.01 -36.64
CA MET A 17 -15.10 24.70 -37.24
C MET A 17 -13.85 23.91 -37.67
N GLY A 18 -12.64 24.43 -37.42
CA GLY A 18 -11.38 23.76 -37.82
C GLY A 18 -10.70 22.93 -36.73
N PHE A 19 -11.11 23.06 -35.45
CA PHE A 19 -10.39 22.45 -34.32
C PHE A 19 -11.10 21.24 -33.67
N LEU A 20 -12.33 20.92 -34.09
CA LEU A 20 -13.10 19.79 -33.51
C LEU A 20 -12.84 18.44 -34.20
N PHE A 21 -12.17 18.42 -35.37
CA PHE A 21 -11.96 17.17 -36.13
C PHE A 21 -10.61 16.49 -35.89
N ASN A 22 -9.66 17.13 -35.19
CA ASN A 22 -8.29 16.62 -35.11
C ASN A 22 -8.02 15.73 -33.88
N THR A 23 -8.70 15.96 -32.75
CA THR A 23 -8.56 15.13 -31.54
C THR A 23 -9.24 13.76 -31.72
N ASP A 24 -10.41 13.71 -32.36
CA ASP A 24 -11.12 12.46 -32.60
C ASP A 24 -10.36 11.53 -33.55
N LEU A 25 -9.69 12.06 -34.58
CA LEU A 25 -8.85 11.25 -35.48
C LEU A 25 -7.58 10.71 -34.81
N GLN A 26 -6.90 11.50 -33.97
CA GLN A 26 -5.76 11.02 -33.18
C GLN A 26 -6.21 9.95 -32.18
N HIS A 27 -7.33 10.16 -31.48
CA HIS A 27 -7.90 9.16 -30.58
C HIS A 27 -8.33 7.88 -31.31
N HIS A 28 -8.91 7.97 -32.50
CA HIS A 28 -9.30 6.81 -33.30
C HIS A 28 -8.07 6.01 -33.77
N THR A 29 -6.99 6.71 -34.13
CA THR A 29 -5.72 6.09 -34.53
C THR A 29 -5.01 5.41 -33.36
N ILE A 30 -4.99 6.02 -32.16
CA ILE A 30 -4.46 5.41 -30.92
C ILE A 30 -5.31 4.21 -30.47
N MET A 31 -6.65 4.30 -30.62
CA MET A 31 -7.56 3.19 -30.34
C MET A 31 -7.34 2.01 -31.29
N LYS A 32 -7.00 2.25 -32.56
CA LYS A 32 -6.65 1.20 -33.52
C LYS A 32 -5.27 0.61 -33.28
N SER A 33 -4.24 1.44 -33.06
CA SER A 33 -2.86 0.95 -32.84
C SER A 33 -2.73 0.10 -31.56
N ASN A 34 -3.53 0.40 -30.54
CA ASN A 34 -3.50 -0.36 -29.29
C ASN A 34 -4.14 -1.75 -29.39
N ARG A 35 -5.03 -1.99 -30.36
CA ARG A 35 -5.70 -3.28 -30.55
C ARG A 35 -4.87 -4.30 -31.36
N GLU A 36 -3.70 -3.92 -31.84
CA GLU A 36 -2.94 -4.77 -32.78
C GLU A 36 -1.48 -4.98 -32.39
N ASP A 37 -1.11 -4.72 -31.13
CA ASP A 37 0.26 -4.92 -30.67
C ASP A 37 0.58 -6.42 -30.47
N PRO A 38 1.29 -7.08 -31.41
CA PRO A 38 1.43 -8.54 -31.41
C PRO A 38 2.24 -9.05 -30.21
N LYS A 39 3.03 -8.17 -29.57
CA LYS A 39 3.78 -8.47 -28.34
C LYS A 39 2.88 -8.74 -27.15
N TRP A 40 1.71 -8.11 -27.12
CA TRP A 40 0.77 -8.16 -26.00
C TRP A 40 -0.50 -8.94 -26.33
N GLU A 41 -0.85 -9.14 -27.60
CA GLU A 41 -2.02 -9.93 -27.96
C GLU A 41 -1.91 -11.39 -27.51
N PHE A 42 -2.97 -11.91 -26.92
CA PHE A 42 -3.07 -13.27 -26.40
C PHE A 42 -4.24 -14.01 -27.06
N PRO A 43 -4.06 -15.26 -27.53
CA PRO A 43 -5.14 -16.01 -28.16
C PRO A 43 -6.30 -16.25 -27.19
N ARG A 44 -7.48 -15.68 -27.47
CA ARG A 44 -8.67 -15.79 -26.62
C ARG A 44 -9.05 -17.24 -26.31
N LYS A 45 -8.88 -18.15 -27.26
CA LYS A 45 -9.12 -19.61 -27.09
C LYS A 45 -8.25 -20.28 -26.02
N ASN A 46 -7.11 -19.67 -25.65
CA ASN A 46 -6.21 -20.17 -24.62
C ASN A 46 -6.52 -19.56 -23.24
N LEU A 47 -7.55 -18.73 -23.12
CA LEU A 47 -7.96 -18.06 -21.89
C LEU A 47 -9.29 -18.64 -21.41
N VAL A 48 -9.32 -19.20 -20.20
CA VAL A 48 -10.55 -19.70 -19.57
C VAL A 48 -10.90 -18.81 -18.39
N LEU A 49 -12.02 -18.10 -18.50
CA LEU A 49 -12.52 -17.23 -17.43
C LEU A 49 -13.21 -18.05 -16.34
N GLY A 50 -13.03 -17.64 -15.09
CA GLY A 50 -13.63 -18.25 -13.91
C GLY A 50 -14.43 -17.25 -13.09
N LYS A 51 -14.38 -17.39 -11.76
CA LYS A 51 -15.18 -16.58 -10.84
C LYS A 51 -14.81 -15.09 -10.87
N THR A 52 -15.81 -14.23 -10.67
CA THR A 52 -15.59 -12.80 -10.41
C THR A 52 -14.81 -12.61 -9.11
N LEU A 53 -13.76 -11.78 -9.16
CA LEU A 53 -12.96 -11.37 -8.00
C LEU A 53 -13.42 -10.03 -7.44
N GLY A 54 -13.89 -9.13 -8.31
CA GLY A 54 -14.44 -7.85 -7.94
C GLY A 54 -15.11 -7.17 -9.13
N GLU A 55 -16.09 -6.32 -8.84
CA GLU A 55 -16.78 -5.50 -9.82
C GLU A 55 -17.02 -4.12 -9.21
N GLY A 56 -16.72 -3.06 -9.95
CA GLY A 56 -16.78 -1.70 -9.42
C GLY A 56 -16.74 -0.63 -10.51
N GLU A 57 -16.36 0.58 -10.12
CA GLU A 57 -16.28 1.75 -11.01
C GLU A 57 -15.23 1.57 -12.12
N PHE A 58 -14.25 0.68 -11.91
CA PHE A 58 -13.14 0.43 -12.83
C PHE A 58 -13.34 -0.81 -13.72
N GLY A 59 -14.58 -1.28 -13.84
CA GLY A 59 -14.95 -2.47 -14.60
C GLY A 59 -15.11 -3.72 -13.73
N LYS A 60 -14.92 -4.88 -14.38
CA LYS A 60 -15.06 -6.21 -13.79
C LYS A 60 -13.73 -6.94 -13.84
N VAL A 61 -13.35 -7.58 -12.74
CA VAL A 61 -12.15 -8.40 -12.63
C VAL A 61 -12.56 -9.83 -12.32
N VAL A 62 -12.09 -10.79 -13.11
CA VAL A 62 -12.34 -12.23 -12.92
C VAL A 62 -11.04 -12.99 -12.76
N LYS A 63 -11.08 -14.10 -12.03
CA LYS A 63 -9.98 -15.08 -12.01
C LYS A 63 -10.04 -15.85 -13.33
N ALA A 64 -8.89 -16.19 -13.90
CA ALA A 64 -8.82 -16.99 -15.13
C ALA A 64 -7.59 -17.91 -15.13
N THR A 65 -7.57 -18.86 -16.06
CA THR A 65 -6.40 -19.65 -16.39
C THR A 65 -5.99 -19.40 -17.84
N ALA A 66 -4.70 -19.15 -18.07
CA ALA A 66 -4.13 -18.89 -19.37
C ALA A 66 -3.16 -20.00 -19.76
N PHE A 67 -3.41 -20.67 -20.88
CA PHE A 67 -2.55 -21.73 -21.42
C PHE A 67 -1.41 -21.15 -22.26
N ARG A 68 -0.18 -21.62 -22.06
CA ARG A 68 1.03 -21.17 -22.79
C ARG A 68 1.34 -19.67 -22.66
N LEU A 69 0.99 -19.07 -21.52
CA LEU A 69 1.19 -17.64 -21.28
C LEU A 69 2.68 -17.27 -21.28
N LYS A 70 3.06 -16.29 -22.13
CA LYS A 70 4.46 -15.85 -22.32
C LYS A 70 5.46 -17.02 -22.53
N GLY A 71 5.04 -18.05 -23.26
CA GLY A 71 5.88 -19.21 -23.59
C GLY A 71 6.06 -20.23 -22.46
N LYS A 72 5.46 -20.02 -21.27
CA LYS A 72 5.51 -21.00 -20.18
C LYS A 72 4.63 -22.21 -20.50
N ALA A 73 5.14 -23.41 -20.32
CA ALA A 73 4.34 -24.62 -20.48
C ALA A 73 3.20 -24.70 -19.44
N GLY A 74 2.07 -25.30 -19.83
CA GLY A 74 0.92 -25.50 -18.94
C GLY A 74 0.03 -24.27 -18.76
N TYR A 75 -0.75 -24.30 -17.68
CA TYR A 75 -1.69 -23.24 -17.29
C TYR A 75 -1.07 -22.32 -16.25
N THR A 76 -1.27 -21.02 -16.42
CA THR A 76 -0.95 -19.99 -15.43
C THR A 76 -2.24 -19.39 -14.89
N THR A 77 -2.38 -19.28 -13.57
CA THR A 77 -3.49 -18.55 -12.96
C THR A 77 -3.26 -17.04 -13.12
N VAL A 78 -4.26 -16.33 -13.61
CA VAL A 78 -4.20 -14.88 -13.90
C VAL A 78 -5.48 -14.19 -13.43
N ALA A 79 -5.44 -12.86 -13.37
CA ALA A 79 -6.64 -12.04 -13.29
C ALA A 79 -6.92 -11.41 -14.66
N VAL A 80 -8.19 -11.24 -15.00
CA VAL A 80 -8.62 -10.60 -16.24
C VAL A 80 -9.50 -9.42 -15.91
N LYS A 81 -9.06 -8.22 -16.28
CA LYS A 81 -9.82 -6.98 -16.16
C LYS A 81 -10.53 -6.69 -17.48
N MET A 82 -11.82 -6.37 -17.40
CA MET A 82 -12.70 -6.16 -18.54
C MET A 82 -13.79 -5.13 -18.21
N LEU A 83 -14.45 -4.61 -19.25
CA LEU A 83 -15.60 -3.74 -19.08
C LEU A 83 -16.84 -4.51 -18.58
N LYS A 84 -17.72 -3.80 -17.87
CA LYS A 84 -19.07 -4.28 -17.55
C LYS A 84 -19.97 -4.14 -18.79
N GLU A 85 -21.11 -4.81 -18.79
CA GLU A 85 -22.05 -4.82 -19.93
C GLU A 85 -22.54 -3.40 -20.32
N ASN A 86 -22.68 -2.51 -19.34
CA ASN A 86 -23.15 -1.14 -19.51
C ASN A 86 -22.03 -0.09 -19.34
N ALA A 87 -20.78 -0.45 -19.66
CA ALA A 87 -19.65 0.45 -19.48
C ALA A 87 -19.75 1.71 -20.34
N SER A 88 -19.41 2.83 -19.74
CA SER A 88 -19.31 4.14 -20.39
C SER A 88 -18.05 4.25 -21.25
N GLN A 89 -18.04 5.21 -22.18
CA GLN A 89 -16.84 5.55 -22.96
C GLN A 89 -15.68 6.03 -22.08
N SER A 90 -15.95 6.58 -20.88
CA SER A 90 -14.89 6.93 -19.93
C SER A 90 -14.23 5.69 -19.36
N GLU A 91 -15.00 4.68 -18.96
CA GLU A 91 -14.45 3.41 -18.45
C GLU A 91 -13.61 2.68 -19.51
N LEU A 92 -14.01 2.73 -20.78
CA LEU A 92 -13.19 2.21 -21.89
C LEU A 92 -11.85 2.96 -22.01
N ARG A 93 -11.86 4.30 -21.93
CA ARG A 93 -10.63 5.10 -21.97
C ARG A 93 -9.72 4.81 -20.79
N ASP A 94 -10.28 4.67 -19.59
CA ASP A 94 -9.51 4.36 -18.38
C ASP A 94 -8.86 2.97 -18.51
N LEU A 95 -9.57 1.97 -19.04
CA LEU A 95 -9.01 0.64 -19.30
C LEU A 95 -7.90 0.65 -20.35
N LEU A 96 -8.06 1.41 -21.44
CA LEU A 96 -7.02 1.56 -22.47
C LEU A 96 -5.81 2.33 -21.95
N SER A 97 -6.03 3.35 -21.13
CA SER A 97 -4.97 4.10 -20.46
C SER A 97 -4.15 3.19 -19.55
N GLU A 98 -4.83 2.36 -18.76
CA GLU A 98 -4.19 1.36 -17.90
C GLU A 98 -3.39 0.35 -18.73
N PHE A 99 -3.94 -0.14 -19.85
CA PHE A 99 -3.20 -1.02 -20.75
C PHE A 99 -1.91 -0.38 -21.26
N ASN A 100 -1.96 0.86 -21.75
CA ASN A 100 -0.81 1.55 -22.31
C ASN A 100 0.27 1.85 -21.27
N LEU A 101 -0.13 2.20 -20.06
CA LEU A 101 0.80 2.42 -18.95
C LEU A 101 1.46 1.10 -18.54
N LEU A 102 0.67 0.04 -18.37
CA LEU A 102 1.17 -1.27 -17.94
C LEU A 102 2.13 -1.92 -18.95
N LYS A 103 2.11 -1.53 -20.23
CA LYS A 103 3.12 -1.94 -21.22
C LYS A 103 4.52 -1.39 -20.93
N GLN A 104 4.60 -0.25 -20.25
CA GLN A 104 5.82 0.53 -20.05
C GLN A 104 6.45 0.32 -18.67
N VAL A 105 5.71 -0.26 -17.73
CA VAL A 105 6.17 -0.49 -16.36
C VAL A 105 6.50 -1.95 -16.08
N ASN A 106 7.58 -2.19 -15.34
CA ASN A 106 7.95 -3.52 -14.88
C ASN A 106 8.75 -3.43 -13.58
N HIS A 107 8.08 -3.64 -12.45
CA HIS A 107 8.68 -3.59 -11.12
C HIS A 107 8.06 -4.65 -10.20
N SER A 108 8.80 -5.14 -9.20
CA SER A 108 8.34 -6.20 -8.28
C SER A 108 7.07 -5.81 -7.52
N HIS A 109 6.89 -4.52 -7.26
CA HIS A 109 5.78 -3.94 -6.49
C HIS A 109 4.75 -3.18 -7.33
N VAL A 110 4.74 -3.41 -8.65
CA VAL A 110 3.70 -2.93 -9.57
C VAL A 110 3.04 -4.15 -10.20
N ILE A 111 1.71 -4.12 -10.37
CA ILE A 111 0.97 -5.25 -10.95
C ILE A 111 1.46 -5.53 -12.38
N LYS A 112 1.77 -6.79 -12.69
CA LYS A 112 2.35 -7.14 -13.97
C LYS A 112 1.28 -7.39 -15.03
N LEU A 113 1.43 -6.77 -16.20
CA LEU A 113 0.68 -7.12 -17.40
C LEU A 113 1.33 -8.32 -18.10
N TYR A 114 0.52 -9.30 -18.46
CA TYR A 114 0.95 -10.45 -19.24
C TYR A 114 0.51 -10.38 -20.70
N GLY A 115 -0.63 -9.77 -20.99
CA GLY A 115 -1.13 -9.60 -22.34
C GLY A 115 -2.55 -9.03 -22.36
N ALA A 116 -3.14 -8.98 -23.54
CA ALA A 116 -4.52 -8.58 -23.75
C ALA A 116 -5.17 -9.45 -24.82
N CYS A 117 -6.49 -9.61 -24.74
CA CYS A 117 -7.29 -10.07 -25.89
C CYS A 117 -8.06 -8.85 -26.39
N SER A 118 -7.67 -8.31 -27.53
CA SER A 118 -8.24 -7.07 -28.07
C SER A 118 -8.98 -7.28 -29.39
N GLN A 119 -8.81 -8.44 -30.01
CA GLN A 119 -9.48 -8.85 -31.24
C GLN A 119 -10.61 -9.85 -30.98
N ASP A 120 -11.56 -9.92 -31.93
CA ASP A 120 -12.64 -10.90 -31.99
C ASP A 120 -13.41 -11.08 -30.67
N GLY A 121 -13.77 -9.96 -30.02
CA GLY A 121 -14.53 -9.95 -28.79
C GLY A 121 -14.22 -8.77 -27.87
N PRO A 122 -14.70 -8.80 -26.61
CA PRO A 122 -14.46 -7.73 -25.64
C PRO A 122 -12.97 -7.63 -25.28
N LEU A 123 -12.52 -6.40 -24.98
CA LEU A 123 -11.17 -6.13 -24.51
C LEU A 123 -10.93 -6.76 -23.13
N TYR A 124 -9.93 -7.63 -23.05
CA TYR A 124 -9.47 -8.26 -21.81
C TYR A 124 -8.03 -7.87 -21.54
N LEU A 125 -7.73 -7.37 -20.35
CA LEU A 125 -6.36 -7.22 -19.87
C LEU A 125 -6.02 -8.38 -18.95
N ILE A 126 -4.98 -9.13 -19.31
CA ILE A 126 -4.50 -10.30 -18.57
C ILE A 126 -3.35 -9.85 -17.68
N VAL A 127 -3.58 -9.84 -16.36
CA VAL A 127 -2.63 -9.34 -15.36
C VAL A 127 -2.30 -10.40 -14.31
N GLU A 128 -1.26 -10.12 -13.52
CA GLU A 128 -0.87 -10.92 -12.36
C GLU A 128 -2.04 -11.15 -11.40
N TYR A 129 -2.20 -12.39 -10.95
CA TYR A 129 -3.20 -12.74 -9.95
C TYR A 129 -2.66 -12.51 -8.54
N ALA A 130 -3.25 -11.57 -7.82
CA ALA A 130 -2.96 -11.33 -6.40
C ALA A 130 -3.88 -12.16 -5.51
N LYS A 131 -3.34 -13.24 -4.93
CA LYS A 131 -4.10 -14.27 -4.20
C LYS A 131 -5.00 -13.72 -3.09
N TYR A 132 -4.54 -12.69 -2.37
CA TYR A 132 -5.21 -12.18 -1.17
C TYR A 132 -6.04 -10.92 -1.42
N GLY A 133 -6.23 -10.54 -2.70
CA GLY A 133 -7.08 -9.40 -3.06
C GLY A 133 -6.48 -8.05 -2.66
N SER A 134 -7.34 -7.07 -2.35
CA SER A 134 -6.89 -5.71 -1.97
C SER A 134 -6.28 -5.68 -0.57
N LEU A 135 -5.27 -4.83 -0.38
CA LEU A 135 -4.62 -4.59 0.91
C LEU A 135 -5.63 -4.13 1.96
N ARG A 136 -6.60 -3.29 1.61
CA ARG A 136 -7.66 -2.87 2.54
C ARG A 136 -8.47 -4.06 3.07
N SER A 137 -8.88 -4.98 2.20
CA SER A 137 -9.62 -6.18 2.61
C SER A 137 -8.73 -7.08 3.47
N PHE A 138 -7.49 -7.31 3.03
CA PHE A 138 -6.51 -8.13 3.74
C PHE A 138 -6.25 -7.62 5.17
N LEU A 139 -6.02 -6.31 5.34
CA LEU A 139 -5.83 -5.68 6.65
C LEU A 139 -7.09 -5.75 7.54
N ARG A 140 -8.28 -5.68 6.96
CA ARG A 140 -9.52 -5.79 7.74
C ARG A 140 -9.80 -7.21 8.19
N GLU A 141 -9.40 -8.19 7.40
CA GLU A 141 -9.54 -9.61 7.74
C GLU A 141 -8.63 -10.01 8.91
N SER A 142 -7.45 -9.40 9.06
CA SER A 142 -6.55 -9.67 10.20
C SER A 142 -7.10 -9.17 11.54
N ARG A 143 -7.98 -8.16 11.55
CA ARG A 143 -8.66 -7.68 12.78
C ARG A 143 -9.45 -8.78 13.48
N LYS A 144 -9.94 -9.78 12.73
CA LYS A 144 -10.77 -10.89 13.24
C LYS A 144 -9.98 -11.92 14.05
N VAL A 145 -8.67 -11.76 14.19
CA VAL A 145 -7.75 -12.72 14.82
C VAL A 145 -7.17 -12.19 16.14
N GLY A 146 -7.56 -10.98 16.56
CA GLY A 146 -7.14 -10.41 17.84
C GLY A 146 -7.77 -11.10 19.07
N PRO A 147 -7.16 -10.95 20.26
CA PRO A 147 -7.58 -11.64 21.50
C PRO A 147 -9.01 -11.33 21.96
N SER A 148 -9.65 -10.27 21.45
CA SER A 148 -11.02 -9.89 21.79
C SER A 148 -12.11 -10.70 21.08
N TYR A 149 -11.77 -11.64 20.20
CA TYR A 149 -12.74 -12.42 19.42
C TYR A 149 -12.69 -13.93 19.69
N VAL A 150 -12.45 -14.32 20.95
CA VAL A 150 -12.83 -15.65 21.45
C VAL A 150 -14.28 -15.57 21.93
N GLY A 151 -15.21 -15.39 20.98
CA GLY A 151 -16.63 -15.17 21.31
C GLY A 151 -17.55 -15.37 20.12
N SER A 152 -18.18 -16.55 20.10
CA SER A 152 -19.44 -16.91 19.45
C SER A 152 -19.56 -16.79 17.92
N ASP A 153 -19.66 -17.96 17.28
CA ASP A 153 -20.44 -18.29 16.08
C ASP A 153 -20.76 -17.17 15.09
N ALA A 154 -19.93 -17.04 14.04
CA ALA A 154 -20.33 -16.41 12.78
C ALA A 154 -19.54 -16.98 11.57
N ASN A 155 -20.18 -17.92 10.87
CA ASN A 155 -20.11 -18.17 9.43
C ASN A 155 -18.71 -18.13 8.76
N ARG A 156 -18.00 -19.27 8.80
CA ARG A 156 -16.65 -19.53 8.24
C ARG A 156 -16.56 -19.56 6.70
N ASN A 157 -17.22 -18.67 5.97
CA ASN A 157 -17.20 -18.68 4.49
C ASN A 157 -16.37 -17.53 3.87
N SER A 158 -15.16 -17.29 4.37
CA SER A 158 -14.16 -16.48 3.66
C SER A 158 -12.76 -17.06 3.88
N SER A 159 -12.36 -17.93 2.94
CA SER A 159 -11.16 -18.78 2.97
C SER A 159 -10.07 -18.26 2.02
N TYR A 160 -9.47 -17.12 2.34
CA TYR A 160 -8.25 -16.66 1.65
C TYR A 160 -6.96 -17.05 2.39
N LEU A 161 -7.04 -17.46 3.66
CA LEU A 161 -5.92 -17.77 4.54
C LEU A 161 -6.24 -19.06 5.30
N ASP A 162 -5.50 -20.15 5.01
CA ASP A 162 -5.74 -21.49 5.56
C ASP A 162 -5.12 -21.69 6.95
N ASN A 163 -4.23 -20.79 7.39
CA ASN A 163 -3.49 -20.92 8.65
C ASN A 163 -3.69 -19.69 9.58
N PRO A 164 -4.14 -19.84 10.85
CA PRO A 164 -4.30 -18.74 11.81
C PRO A 164 -3.04 -17.90 12.04
N ASP A 165 -1.85 -18.53 12.04
CA ASP A 165 -0.57 -17.84 12.22
C ASP A 165 -0.19 -16.94 11.04
N GLU A 166 -0.73 -17.18 9.84
CA GLU A 166 -0.57 -16.28 8.69
C GLU A 166 -1.42 -15.00 8.80
N ARG A 167 -2.35 -14.93 9.74
CA ARG A 167 -3.33 -13.84 9.86
C ARG A 167 -2.92 -12.77 10.86
N ALA A 168 -2.08 -13.09 11.84
CA ALA A 168 -1.58 -12.11 12.80
C ALA A 168 -0.55 -11.20 12.10
N LEU A 169 -0.82 -9.89 12.06
CA LEU A 169 0.11 -8.90 11.49
C LEU A 169 0.86 -8.21 12.62
N THR A 170 2.19 -8.26 12.53
CA THR A 170 3.07 -7.49 13.41
C THR A 170 3.29 -6.08 12.84
N MET A 171 3.78 -5.16 13.67
CA MET A 171 4.22 -3.85 13.17
C MET A 171 5.32 -3.99 12.10
N GLY A 172 6.21 -4.98 12.23
CA GLY A 172 7.23 -5.28 11.23
C GLY A 172 6.63 -5.65 9.86
N ASP A 173 5.52 -6.39 9.83
CA ASP A 173 4.79 -6.68 8.58
C ASP A 173 4.19 -5.41 7.98
N LEU A 174 3.60 -4.54 8.80
CA LEU A 174 2.99 -3.29 8.33
C LEU A 174 4.03 -2.32 7.75
N ILE A 175 5.18 -2.17 8.41
CA ILE A 175 6.31 -1.38 7.91
C ILE A 175 6.83 -2.00 6.60
N SER A 176 6.95 -3.33 6.53
CA SER A 176 7.33 -4.03 5.29
C SER A 176 6.35 -3.77 4.14
N PHE A 177 5.04 -3.75 4.39
CA PHE A 177 4.04 -3.41 3.36
C PHE A 177 4.23 -1.97 2.87
N ALA A 178 4.36 -1.02 3.79
CA ALA A 178 4.62 0.38 3.46
C ALA A 178 5.91 0.54 2.65
N TRP A 179 6.99 -0.14 3.05
CA TRP A 179 8.27 -0.11 2.37
C TRP A 179 8.16 -0.65 0.93
N GLN A 180 7.53 -1.81 0.73
CA GLN A 180 7.30 -2.39 -0.59
C GLN A 180 6.53 -1.43 -1.52
N ILE A 181 5.49 -0.78 -1.00
CA ILE A 181 4.70 0.19 -1.78
C ILE A 181 5.53 1.45 -2.08
N SER A 182 6.31 1.95 -1.12
CA SER A 182 7.18 3.11 -1.34
C SER A 182 8.20 2.85 -2.46
N ARG A 183 8.79 1.66 -2.52
CA ARG A 183 9.70 1.24 -3.60
C ARG A 183 9.00 1.17 -4.96
N GLY A 184 7.75 0.71 -4.99
CA GLY A 184 6.94 0.74 -6.21
C GLY A 184 6.63 2.16 -6.68
N MET A 185 6.32 3.07 -5.75
CA MET A 185 6.05 4.48 -6.08
C MET A 185 7.31 5.27 -6.44
N GLU A 186 8.46 4.95 -5.84
CA GLU A 186 9.78 5.47 -6.24
C GLU A 186 10.05 5.16 -7.72
N TYR A 187 9.89 3.89 -8.11
CA TYR A 187 10.00 3.46 -9.50
C TYR A 187 9.02 4.21 -10.43
N LEU A 188 7.75 4.37 -10.02
CA LEU A 188 6.76 5.10 -10.85
C LEU A 188 7.15 6.59 -11.00
N ALA A 189 7.68 7.22 -9.96
CA ALA A 189 8.16 8.59 -10.01
C ALA A 189 9.38 8.74 -10.93
N GLU A 190 10.31 7.78 -10.93
CA GLU A 190 11.44 7.73 -11.86
C GLU A 190 10.96 7.62 -13.32
N MET A 191 9.93 6.82 -13.55
CA MET A 191 9.23 6.68 -14.83
C MET A 191 8.34 7.89 -15.19
N LYS A 192 8.36 8.96 -14.37
CA LYS A 192 7.54 10.18 -14.57
C LYS A 192 6.04 9.89 -14.63
N LEU A 193 5.57 8.93 -13.85
CA LEU A 193 4.16 8.58 -13.74
C LEU A 193 3.58 9.07 -12.41
N VAL A 194 2.43 9.76 -12.49
CA VAL A 194 1.61 10.13 -11.32
C VAL A 194 0.43 9.16 -11.22
N HIS A 195 0.29 8.49 -10.08
CA HIS A 195 -0.73 7.47 -9.84
C HIS A 195 -2.13 8.07 -9.67
N ARG A 196 -2.25 9.14 -8.86
CA ARG A 196 -3.47 9.96 -8.60
C ARG A 196 -4.59 9.31 -7.79
N ASP A 197 -4.57 7.98 -7.64
CA ASP A 197 -5.52 7.25 -6.78
C ASP A 197 -4.81 6.22 -5.88
N LEU A 198 -3.70 6.63 -5.25
CA LEU A 198 -2.97 5.73 -4.36
C LEU A 198 -3.74 5.57 -3.03
N ALA A 199 -4.19 4.35 -2.75
CA ALA A 199 -4.98 3.99 -1.56
C ALA A 199 -4.90 2.49 -1.28
N ALA A 200 -5.24 2.04 -0.07
CA ALA A 200 -5.16 0.61 0.29
C ALA A 200 -6.11 -0.28 -0.53
N ARG A 201 -7.17 0.29 -1.12
CA ARG A 201 -8.06 -0.41 -2.06
C ARG A 201 -7.42 -0.72 -3.42
N ASN A 202 -6.42 0.05 -3.82
CA ASN A 202 -5.74 -0.02 -5.12
C ASN A 202 -4.33 -0.63 -5.00
N VAL A 203 -3.99 -1.18 -3.84
CA VAL A 203 -2.82 -2.04 -3.64
C VAL A 203 -3.33 -3.46 -3.48
N LEU A 204 -2.78 -4.40 -4.24
CA LEU A 204 -3.10 -5.81 -4.17
C LEU A 204 -2.03 -6.58 -3.38
N VAL A 205 -2.45 -7.66 -2.72
CA VAL A 205 -1.58 -8.54 -1.93
C VAL A 205 -1.44 -9.87 -2.65
N ALA A 206 -0.26 -10.08 -3.25
CA ALA A 206 0.08 -11.29 -3.98
C ALA A 206 0.65 -12.38 -3.05
N GLU A 207 0.95 -13.54 -3.62
CA GLU A 207 1.59 -14.66 -2.92
C GLU A 207 2.86 -14.21 -2.17
N GLY A 208 3.06 -14.74 -0.97
CA GLY A 208 4.15 -14.31 -0.07
C GLY A 208 3.96 -12.90 0.53
N ARG A 209 2.72 -12.41 0.63
CA ARG A 209 2.35 -11.08 1.15
C ARG A 209 3.11 -9.95 0.45
N LYS A 210 3.25 -10.06 -0.88
CA LYS A 210 3.92 -9.06 -1.72
C LYS A 210 2.95 -7.98 -2.17
N MET A 211 3.29 -6.72 -1.94
CA MET A 211 2.46 -5.58 -2.33
C MET A 211 2.60 -5.31 -3.82
N LYS A 212 1.47 -5.05 -4.50
CA LYS A 212 1.39 -4.75 -5.93
C LYS A 212 0.50 -3.53 -6.14
N ILE A 213 1.08 -2.39 -6.51
CA ILE A 213 0.33 -1.20 -6.91
C ILE A 213 -0.47 -1.53 -8.18
N SER A 214 -1.74 -1.17 -8.20
CA SER A 214 -2.71 -1.51 -9.25
C SER A 214 -3.66 -0.33 -9.50
N ASP A 215 -4.53 -0.48 -10.50
CA ASP A 215 -5.58 0.47 -10.87
C ASP A 215 -5.06 1.81 -11.42
N PHE A 216 -4.30 1.70 -12.51
CA PHE A 216 -3.69 2.82 -13.22
C PHE A 216 -4.66 3.58 -14.15
N GLY A 217 -5.97 3.35 -14.03
CA GLY A 217 -6.97 3.96 -14.92
C GLY A 217 -7.00 5.50 -14.87
N LEU A 218 -6.53 6.08 -13.76
CA LEU A 218 -6.45 7.53 -13.57
C LEU A 218 -5.03 8.10 -13.71
N SER A 219 -4.02 7.24 -13.89
CA SER A 219 -2.61 7.62 -13.91
C SER A 219 -2.20 8.31 -15.22
N ARG A 220 -1.19 9.19 -15.15
CA ARG A 220 -0.74 10.02 -16.29
C ARG A 220 0.78 10.23 -16.28
N ASP A 221 1.34 10.51 -17.45
CA ASP A 221 2.71 11.01 -17.62
C ASP A 221 2.76 12.49 -17.18
N VAL A 222 3.84 12.90 -16.52
CA VAL A 222 4.08 14.28 -16.07
C VAL A 222 4.29 15.25 -17.25
N TYR A 223 4.70 14.78 -18.43
CA TYR A 223 4.97 15.65 -19.59
C TYR A 223 3.73 16.08 -20.39
N GLU A 224 2.55 15.50 -20.14
CA GLU A 224 1.29 16.00 -20.69
C GLU A 224 0.88 17.28 -19.92
N GLU A 225 1.31 18.45 -20.39
CA GLU A 225 1.06 19.84 -19.91
C GLU A 225 0.44 20.02 -18.51
N ASP A 226 1.22 20.70 -17.65
CA ASP A 226 0.89 21.08 -16.27
C ASP A 226 -0.55 21.61 -16.10
N SER A 227 -1.28 21.04 -15.13
CA SER A 227 -2.66 21.32 -14.68
C SER A 227 -3.81 20.65 -15.46
N TYR A 228 -3.94 19.33 -15.32
CA TYR A 228 -5.12 18.61 -15.80
C TYR A 228 -6.32 18.69 -14.83
N VAL A 229 -7.40 19.35 -15.27
CA VAL A 229 -8.71 19.38 -14.58
C VAL A 229 -9.55 18.17 -15.00
N LYS A 230 -9.83 17.22 -14.08
CA LYS A 230 -10.78 16.12 -14.32
C LYS A 230 -12.20 16.69 -14.43
N ARG A 231 -12.72 16.82 -15.66
CA ARG A 231 -14.11 17.28 -15.93
C ARG A 231 -15.18 16.18 -15.79
N SER A 232 -14.83 14.94 -15.46
CA SER A 232 -15.76 13.80 -15.44
C SER A 232 -16.36 13.50 -14.05
N LYS A 233 -17.65 13.13 -14.03
CA LYS A 233 -18.49 12.79 -12.86
C LYS A 233 -18.13 11.44 -12.17
N GLY A 234 -16.87 11.00 -12.22
CA GLY A 234 -16.43 9.82 -11.45
C GLY A 234 -16.27 10.17 -9.97
N ARG A 235 -16.35 9.19 -9.06
CA ARG A 235 -16.13 9.44 -7.62
C ARG A 235 -14.67 9.82 -7.40
N ILE A 236 -14.46 11.09 -7.07
CA ILE A 236 -13.15 11.63 -6.73
C ILE A 236 -12.77 11.14 -5.32
N PRO A 237 -11.57 10.60 -5.09
CA PRO A 237 -11.16 10.07 -3.78
C PRO A 237 -10.74 11.20 -2.83
N VAL A 238 -11.67 12.12 -2.52
CA VAL A 238 -11.42 13.38 -1.79
C VAL A 238 -10.53 13.22 -0.56
N LYS A 239 -10.73 12.15 0.23
CA LYS A 239 -9.98 11.89 1.47
C LYS A 239 -8.52 11.49 1.27
N TRP A 240 -8.10 11.14 0.05
CA TRP A 240 -6.73 10.78 -0.29
C TRP A 240 -6.00 11.88 -1.05
N MET A 241 -6.71 12.89 -1.53
CA MET A 241 -6.13 13.93 -2.36
C MET A 241 -5.33 14.94 -1.57
N ALA A 242 -4.23 15.40 -2.16
CA ALA A 242 -3.47 16.52 -1.66
C ALA A 242 -4.28 17.82 -1.73
N ILE A 243 -3.93 18.80 -0.88
CA ILE A 243 -4.67 20.05 -0.78
C ILE A 243 -4.68 20.83 -2.11
N GLU A 244 -3.56 20.85 -2.83
CA GLU A 244 -3.43 21.46 -4.17
C GLU A 244 -4.22 20.69 -5.24
N SER A 245 -4.37 19.37 -5.09
CA SER A 245 -5.18 18.56 -6.00
C SER A 245 -6.68 18.81 -5.78
N LEU A 246 -7.08 19.07 -4.53
CA LEU A 246 -8.47 19.41 -4.18
C LEU A 246 -8.86 20.79 -4.68
N PHE A 247 -7.93 21.75 -4.65
CA PHE A 247 -8.21 23.15 -4.95
C PHE A 247 -7.90 23.54 -6.41
N ASP A 248 -6.67 23.28 -6.85
CA ASP A 248 -6.14 23.73 -8.14
C ASP A 248 -6.13 22.62 -9.19
N HIS A 249 -6.58 21.41 -8.84
CA HIS A 249 -6.49 20.22 -9.67
C HIS A 249 -5.06 19.91 -10.14
N ILE A 250 -4.08 20.25 -9.31
CA ILE A 250 -2.66 19.96 -9.56
C ILE A 250 -2.35 18.54 -9.09
N TYR A 251 -1.77 17.73 -9.98
CA TYR A 251 -1.37 16.35 -9.69
C TYR A 251 0.10 16.17 -10.05
N THR A 252 0.89 15.79 -9.05
CA THR A 252 2.34 15.58 -9.17
C THR A 252 2.76 14.37 -8.34
N THR A 253 4.01 13.93 -8.47
CA THR A 253 4.60 12.95 -7.54
C THR A 253 4.44 13.37 -6.07
N GLN A 254 4.55 14.66 -5.76
CA GLN A 254 4.36 15.16 -4.38
C GLN A 254 2.91 15.10 -3.91
N SER A 255 1.94 15.13 -4.82
CA SER A 255 0.54 14.84 -4.50
C SER A 255 0.31 13.34 -4.22
N ASP A 256 1.02 12.45 -4.91
CA ASP A 256 1.00 11.02 -4.57
C ASP A 256 1.69 10.73 -3.22
N VAL A 257 2.72 11.50 -2.85
CA VAL A 257 3.32 11.42 -1.51
C VAL A 257 2.29 11.75 -0.42
N TRP A 258 1.43 12.73 -0.64
CA TRP A 258 0.32 13.00 0.29
C TRP A 258 -0.62 11.80 0.41
N SER A 259 -1.03 11.22 -0.73
CA SER A 259 -1.87 10.02 -0.76
C SER A 259 -1.19 8.83 -0.09
N PHE A 260 0.14 8.71 -0.22
CA PHE A 260 0.94 7.71 0.50
C PHE A 260 0.88 7.92 2.02
N GLY A 261 0.91 9.16 2.51
CA GLY A 261 0.69 9.46 3.94
C GLY A 261 -0.68 8.97 4.43
N VAL A 262 -1.73 9.13 3.62
CA VAL A 262 -3.07 8.58 3.94
C VAL A 262 -3.07 7.06 3.90
N LEU A 263 -2.36 6.44 2.95
CA LEU A 263 -2.19 5.00 2.87
C LEU A 263 -1.43 4.44 4.08
N LEU A 264 -0.39 5.12 4.58
CA LEU A 264 0.28 4.74 5.82
C LEU A 264 -0.73 4.70 6.98
N TRP A 265 -1.60 5.71 7.08
CA TRP A 265 -2.66 5.76 8.07
C TRP A 265 -3.64 4.58 7.91
N GLU A 266 -4.03 4.23 6.68
CA GLU A 266 -4.84 3.04 6.41
C GLU A 266 -4.13 1.76 6.86
N ILE A 267 -2.82 1.62 6.63
CA ILE A 267 -2.03 0.45 6.99
C ILE A 267 -1.98 0.28 8.51
N VAL A 268 -1.59 1.32 9.26
CA VAL A 268 -1.44 1.23 10.73
C VAL A 268 -2.77 1.08 11.47
N THR A 269 -3.86 1.54 10.86
CA THR A 269 -5.22 1.33 11.39
C THR A 269 -5.87 0.04 10.90
N LEU A 270 -5.11 -0.83 10.22
CA LEU A 270 -5.59 -2.09 9.67
C LEU A 270 -6.81 -1.91 8.76
N GLY A 271 -6.76 -0.96 7.83
CA GLY A 271 -7.83 -0.65 6.88
C GLY A 271 -8.92 0.26 7.45
N GLY A 272 -8.55 1.19 8.34
CA GLY A 272 -9.43 2.24 8.83
C GLY A 272 -9.97 3.12 7.70
N ASN A 273 -11.03 3.88 7.98
CA ASN A 273 -11.53 4.88 7.04
C ASN A 273 -10.87 6.22 7.39
N PRO A 274 -10.08 6.83 6.48
CA PRO A 274 -9.44 8.11 6.76
C PRO A 274 -10.45 9.19 7.15
N TYR A 275 -10.01 10.13 7.99
CA TYR A 275 -10.83 11.23 8.51
C TYR A 275 -12.18 10.72 9.04
N PRO A 276 -12.18 9.84 10.07
CA PRO A 276 -13.40 9.24 10.59
C PRO A 276 -14.37 10.32 11.10
N GLY A 277 -15.67 10.18 10.80
CA GLY A 277 -16.70 11.15 11.18
C GLY A 277 -16.70 12.47 10.37
N ILE A 278 -15.68 12.72 9.55
CA ILE A 278 -15.60 13.94 8.72
C ILE A 278 -16.17 13.66 7.33
N ALA A 279 -17.18 14.43 6.95
CA ALA A 279 -17.77 14.42 5.61
C ALA A 279 -16.79 15.02 4.57
N PRO A 280 -16.66 14.44 3.35
CA PRO A 280 -15.73 14.91 2.33
C PRO A 280 -15.83 16.41 2.01
N GLU A 281 -17.03 16.97 2.04
CA GLU A 281 -17.33 18.37 1.73
C GLU A 281 -16.73 19.33 2.78
N ARG A 282 -16.55 18.86 4.01
CA ARG A 282 -15.94 19.64 5.11
C ARG A 282 -14.42 19.53 5.14
N LEU A 283 -13.85 18.50 4.51
CA LEU A 283 -12.43 18.18 4.63
C LEU A 283 -11.54 19.31 4.09
N PHE A 284 -11.94 19.93 2.99
CA PHE A 284 -11.20 21.04 2.39
C PHE A 284 -10.93 22.17 3.39
N ASN A 285 -11.98 22.66 4.07
CA ASN A 285 -11.85 23.77 5.02
C ASN A 285 -10.97 23.39 6.21
N LEU A 286 -11.05 22.15 6.69
CA LEU A 286 -10.20 21.67 7.78
C LEU A 286 -8.72 21.60 7.36
N LEU A 287 -8.43 21.04 6.19
CA LEU A 287 -7.05 20.95 5.70
C LEU A 287 -6.43 22.33 5.52
N LYS A 288 -7.22 23.31 5.09
CA LYS A 288 -6.81 24.72 4.91
C LYS A 288 -6.49 25.43 6.23
N THR A 289 -7.13 25.06 7.33
CA THR A 289 -6.78 25.58 8.67
C THR A 289 -5.60 24.83 9.32
N GLY A 290 -4.94 23.92 8.58
CA GLY A 290 -3.80 23.15 9.07
C GLY A 290 -4.17 21.85 9.77
N TYR A 291 -5.46 21.49 9.85
CA TYR A 291 -5.87 20.22 10.46
C TYR A 291 -5.30 19.02 9.70
N ARG A 292 -4.89 17.98 10.43
CA ARG A 292 -4.47 16.67 9.91
C ARG A 292 -5.06 15.57 10.82
N MET A 293 -5.13 14.35 10.33
CA MET A 293 -5.60 13.22 11.15
C MET A 293 -4.70 13.03 12.36
N GLU A 294 -5.29 12.70 13.51
CA GLU A 294 -4.57 12.39 14.74
C GLU A 294 -3.78 11.07 14.63
N ARG A 295 -2.80 10.92 15.53
CA ARG A 295 -1.98 9.70 15.63
C ARG A 295 -2.86 8.51 16.05
N PRO A 296 -2.90 7.41 15.27
CA PRO A 296 -3.60 6.19 15.67
C PRO A 296 -2.98 5.53 16.91
N GLU A 297 -3.79 4.81 17.70
CA GLU A 297 -3.36 4.14 18.94
C GLU A 297 -2.13 3.23 18.76
N ASN A 298 -2.12 2.40 17.71
CA ASN A 298 -1.05 1.45 17.43
C ASN A 298 0.07 2.03 16.54
N CYS A 299 0.27 3.35 16.52
CA CYS A 299 1.24 4.02 15.66
C CYS A 299 2.41 4.60 16.46
N SER A 300 3.64 4.21 16.10
CA SER A 300 4.85 4.84 16.64
C SER A 300 4.92 6.33 16.28
N GLU A 301 5.62 7.12 17.09
CA GLU A 301 5.85 8.53 16.79
C GLU A 301 6.66 8.71 15.50
N GLU A 302 7.64 7.84 15.25
CA GLU A 302 8.46 7.86 14.03
C GLU A 302 7.59 7.71 12.77
N MET A 303 6.69 6.72 12.77
CA MET A 303 5.75 6.49 11.66
C MET A 303 4.76 7.66 11.49
N TYR A 304 4.25 8.23 12.59
CA TYR A 304 3.33 9.36 12.52
C TYR A 304 4.00 10.65 12.03
N ASN A 305 5.25 10.90 12.46
CA ASN A 305 6.05 12.02 11.97
C ASN A 305 6.33 11.91 10.46
N LEU A 306 6.46 10.69 9.93
CA LEU A 306 6.49 10.45 8.48
C LEU A 306 5.18 10.82 7.80
N MET A 307 4.02 10.45 8.36
CA MET A 307 2.71 10.86 7.84
C MET A 307 2.56 12.39 7.81
N LEU A 308 2.91 13.07 8.90
CA LEU A 308 2.83 14.53 8.99
C LEU A 308 3.71 15.25 7.96
N ARG A 309 4.90 14.70 7.67
CA ARG A 309 5.76 15.23 6.60
C ARG A 309 5.19 14.99 5.20
N CYS A 310 4.55 13.85 4.97
CA CYS A 310 3.80 13.60 3.73
C CYS A 310 2.64 14.59 3.54
N TRP A 311 2.06 15.11 4.64
CA TRP A 311 0.95 16.07 4.61
C TRP A 311 1.34 17.53 4.79
N LYS A 312 2.61 17.91 4.56
CA LYS A 312 3.01 19.32 4.50
C LYS A 312 2.21 20.05 3.42
N GLN A 313 1.83 21.29 3.72
CA GLN A 313 1.04 22.10 2.82
C GLN A 313 1.82 22.37 1.52
N GLU A 314 3.05 22.86 1.66
CA GLU A 314 3.95 23.11 0.53
C GLU A 314 4.47 21.77 -0.05
N PRO A 315 4.20 21.45 -1.34
CA PRO A 315 4.59 20.16 -1.92
C PRO A 315 6.10 19.89 -1.91
N ASP A 316 6.93 20.92 -2.06
CA ASP A 316 8.41 20.83 -2.04
C ASP A 316 8.98 20.49 -0.65
N LYS A 317 8.19 20.64 0.42
CA LYS A 317 8.57 20.26 1.79
C LYS A 317 8.23 18.82 2.12
N ARG A 318 7.52 18.11 1.25
CA ARG A 318 7.21 16.68 1.41
C ARG A 318 8.44 15.84 1.02
N PRO A 319 8.71 14.72 1.68
CA PRO A 319 9.82 13.84 1.33
C PRO A 319 9.60 13.22 -0.06
N THR A 320 10.67 12.84 -0.74
CA THR A 320 10.56 12.02 -1.96
C THR A 320 10.28 10.55 -1.60
N PHE A 321 9.79 9.75 -2.55
CA PHE A 321 9.63 8.31 -2.30
C PHE A 321 10.94 7.60 -1.94
N ALA A 322 12.07 8.05 -2.49
CA ALA A 322 13.39 7.54 -2.12
C ALA A 322 13.74 7.82 -0.65
N ASP A 323 13.40 9.01 -0.14
CA ASP A 323 13.59 9.34 1.28
C ASP A 323 12.68 8.50 2.18
N ILE A 324 11.42 8.34 1.78
CA ILE A 324 10.43 7.51 2.47
C ILE A 324 10.91 6.06 2.56
N SER A 325 11.37 5.47 1.45
CA SER A 325 11.86 4.09 1.43
C SER A 325 13.05 3.88 2.37
N LYS A 326 14.02 4.79 2.35
CA LYS A 326 15.19 4.74 3.27
C LYS A 326 14.77 4.83 4.72
N GLU A 327 13.77 5.65 5.03
CA GLU A 327 13.30 5.81 6.40
C GLU A 327 12.54 4.59 6.90
N LEU A 328 11.63 4.03 6.09
CA LEU A 328 10.91 2.80 6.42
C LEU A 328 11.88 1.62 6.59
N GLU A 329 12.94 1.54 5.78
CA GLU A 329 14.00 0.53 5.93
C GLU A 329 14.69 0.64 7.30
N ARG A 330 15.03 1.85 7.75
CA ARG A 330 15.59 2.07 9.11
C ARG A 330 14.63 1.63 10.21
N MET A 331 13.33 1.92 10.07
CA MET A 331 12.31 1.46 11.03
C MET A 331 12.24 -0.08 11.08
N MET A 332 12.41 -0.77 9.95
CA MET A 332 12.44 -2.23 9.90
C MET A 332 13.64 -2.82 10.64
N VAL A 333 14.83 -2.24 10.48
CA VAL A 333 16.06 -2.72 11.16
C VAL A 333 15.91 -2.56 12.67
N LYS A 334 15.51 -1.38 13.16
CA LYS A 334 15.27 -1.15 14.60
C LYS A 334 14.27 -2.15 15.17
N SER A 335 13.17 -2.41 14.46
CA SER A 335 12.16 -3.37 14.90
C SER A 335 12.69 -4.79 15.06
N ARG A 336 13.71 -5.20 14.28
CA ARG A 336 14.37 -6.51 14.44
C ARG A 336 15.28 -6.51 15.65
N ASP A 337 16.09 -5.48 15.82
CA ASP A 337 17.00 -5.37 16.98
C ASP A 337 16.26 -5.41 18.31
N TYR A 338 15.07 -4.79 18.40
CA TYR A 338 14.21 -4.86 19.60
C TYR A 338 13.67 -6.28 19.84
N LEU A 339 13.28 -7.01 18.79
CA LEU A 339 12.79 -8.39 18.92
C LEU A 339 13.91 -9.34 19.32
N ASP A 340 15.11 -9.16 18.77
CA ASP A 340 16.29 -9.97 19.13
C ASP A 340 16.73 -9.69 20.56
N LEU A 341 16.70 -8.43 21.01
CA LEU A 341 17.01 -8.07 22.40
C LEU A 341 15.96 -8.66 23.37
N ALA A 342 14.66 -8.55 23.06
CA ALA A 342 13.59 -9.12 23.87
C ALA A 342 13.60 -10.66 23.90
N ALA A 343 14.04 -11.31 22.81
CA ALA A 343 14.25 -12.75 22.78
C ALA A 343 15.50 -13.18 23.57
N SER A 344 16.45 -12.26 23.81
CA SER A 344 17.68 -12.51 24.56
C SER A 344 17.59 -12.22 26.07
N THR A 345 16.50 -11.61 26.54
CA THR A 345 16.27 -11.42 27.99
C THR A 345 15.66 -12.70 28.59
N PRO A 346 16.31 -13.37 29.56
CA PRO A 346 15.69 -14.47 30.30
C PRO A 346 14.45 -13.94 31.04
N SER A 347 13.39 -14.75 31.09
CA SER A 347 12.15 -14.41 31.80
C SER A 347 12.44 -14.25 33.30
N ASP A 348 12.64 -13.03 33.77
CA ASP A 348 12.59 -12.75 35.19
C ASP A 348 11.15 -12.40 35.55
N SER A 349 10.48 -13.43 36.06
CA SER A 349 9.20 -13.37 36.74
C SER A 349 9.28 -12.44 37.95
N LEU A 350 8.82 -11.20 37.80
CA LEU A 350 8.44 -10.36 38.93
C LEU A 350 6.92 -10.33 39.05
N LEU A 351 6.41 -11.32 39.79
CA LEU A 351 5.16 -11.18 40.53
C LEU A 351 5.39 -10.10 41.59
N TYR A 352 4.82 -8.91 41.40
CA TYR A 352 4.49 -8.04 42.52
C TYR A 352 3.07 -8.42 42.94
N ASP A 353 2.98 -9.27 43.95
CA ASP A 353 1.80 -9.39 44.80
C ASP A 353 2.02 -8.48 46.01
N ASP A 354 1.00 -7.68 46.30
CA ASP A 354 0.98 -6.63 47.33
C ASP A 354 0.29 -7.23 48.56
N GLY A 355 1.00 -7.37 49.70
CA GLY A 355 0.38 -7.83 50.93
C GLY A 355 1.30 -8.38 52.02
N LEU A 356 1.76 -7.49 52.90
CA LEU A 356 1.98 -7.65 54.35
C LEU A 356 2.12 -9.09 54.95
N SER A 357 3.31 -9.42 55.48
CA SER A 357 3.56 -9.73 56.91
C SER A 357 5.00 -10.21 57.15
N GLU A 358 5.66 -9.62 58.13
CA GLU A 358 6.99 -9.99 58.64
C GLU A 358 6.97 -11.38 59.31
N GLU A 359 7.80 -12.32 58.84
CA GLU A 359 8.32 -13.40 59.69
C GLU A 359 9.80 -13.70 59.36
N GLU A 360 10.65 -13.55 60.39
CA GLU A 360 12.09 -13.80 60.37
C GLU A 360 12.41 -15.28 60.11
N THR A 361 13.23 -15.60 59.11
CA THR A 361 13.86 -16.93 58.96
C THR A 361 15.34 -16.88 59.39
N PRO A 362 15.79 -17.71 60.36
CA PRO A 362 17.17 -17.67 60.86
C PRO A 362 18.16 -18.36 59.91
N LEU A 363 19.32 -17.74 59.71
CA LEU A 363 20.45 -18.30 58.94
C LEU A 363 21.08 -19.48 59.70
N VAL A 364 21.13 -20.64 59.04
CA VAL A 364 21.75 -21.88 59.52
C VAL A 364 22.94 -22.26 58.64
N ASP A 365 23.90 -23.02 59.17
CA ASP A 365 25.03 -23.53 58.38
C ASP A 365 24.65 -24.77 57.54
N CYS A 366 25.60 -25.31 56.77
CA CYS A 366 25.38 -26.47 55.89
C CYS A 366 25.02 -27.78 56.64
N ASN A 367 25.01 -27.78 57.97
CA ASN A 367 24.56 -28.88 58.81
C ASN A 367 23.29 -28.51 59.63
N ASN A 368 22.59 -27.43 59.27
CA ASN A 368 21.35 -26.96 59.89
C ASN A 368 21.48 -26.51 61.38
N ALA A 369 22.67 -26.11 61.83
CA ALA A 369 22.84 -25.50 63.16
C ALA A 369 22.66 -23.96 63.10
N PRO A 370 21.96 -23.31 64.06
CA PRO A 370 21.78 -21.86 64.08
C PRO A 370 23.10 -21.11 64.31
N LEU A 371 23.42 -20.14 63.45
CA LEU A 371 24.62 -19.31 63.60
C LEU A 371 24.35 -18.07 64.49
N PRO A 372 25.23 -17.72 65.43
CA PRO A 372 25.07 -16.52 66.26
C PRO A 372 25.24 -15.23 65.42
N ARG A 373 24.37 -14.24 65.67
CA ARG A 373 24.11 -13.04 64.82
C ARG A 373 25.24 -11.99 64.75
N THR A 374 26.44 -12.23 65.30
CA THR A 374 27.59 -11.30 65.17
C THR A 374 28.92 -12.04 65.11
N LEU A 375 29.63 -11.95 63.97
CA LEU A 375 31.02 -12.41 63.84
C LEU A 375 31.95 -11.20 63.66
N PRO A 376 33.04 -11.07 64.44
CA PRO A 376 34.05 -10.02 64.24
C PRO A 376 34.79 -10.16 62.91
N SER A 377 35.16 -9.03 62.31
CA SER A 377 35.75 -8.86 60.97
C SER A 377 37.13 -9.51 60.73
N THR A 378 37.62 -10.38 61.61
CA THR A 378 38.90 -11.10 61.47
C THR A 378 38.74 -12.59 61.14
N TRP A 379 37.51 -13.08 60.92
CA TRP A 379 37.24 -14.46 60.51
C TRP A 379 37.47 -14.76 59.02
N ILE A 380 37.64 -13.72 58.19
CA ILE A 380 37.78 -13.86 56.73
C ILE A 380 39.24 -14.11 56.29
N GLU A 381 40.25 -13.77 57.10
CA GLU A 381 41.66 -13.86 56.64
C GLU A 381 42.35 -15.22 56.86
N ASN A 382 41.80 -16.13 57.67
CA ASN A 382 42.45 -17.43 57.93
C ASN A 382 41.89 -18.63 57.15
N LYS A 383 41.03 -18.43 56.14
CA LYS A 383 40.52 -19.52 55.28
C LYS A 383 40.83 -19.40 53.79
N LEU A 384 41.52 -18.33 53.36
CA LEU A 384 41.97 -18.16 51.97
C LEU A 384 43.42 -18.64 51.72
N TYR A 385 44.24 -18.86 52.75
CA TYR A 385 45.62 -19.37 52.59
C TYR A 385 45.81 -20.88 52.85
N GLY A 386 44.74 -21.62 53.17
CA GLY A 386 44.79 -23.06 53.48
C GLY A 386 44.28 -24.01 52.38
N ARG A 387 43.91 -23.51 51.19
CA ARG A 387 43.35 -24.33 50.09
C ARG A 387 44.06 -24.19 48.74
N ILE A 388 45.29 -23.70 48.75
CA ILE A 388 46.21 -23.80 47.61
C ILE A 388 47.30 -24.83 47.97
N SER A 389 46.96 -26.12 47.96
CA SER A 389 47.99 -27.19 47.97
C SER A 389 47.53 -28.57 47.49
N HIS A 390 46.27 -28.79 47.12
CA HIS A 390 45.84 -30.11 46.63
C HIS A 390 44.80 -30.01 45.51
N ALA A 391 45.23 -29.59 44.32
CA ALA A 391 44.50 -29.83 43.06
C ALA A 391 45.39 -29.58 41.82
N PHE A 392 46.61 -30.15 41.79
CA PHE A 392 47.40 -30.28 40.55
C PHE A 392 48.20 -31.57 40.59
N THR A 393 47.59 -32.68 40.17
CA THR A 393 48.27 -33.85 39.55
C THR A 393 47.22 -34.87 39.11
N ARG A 394 46.78 -34.75 37.86
CA ARG A 394 46.33 -35.84 36.95
C ARG A 394 45.73 -35.20 35.69
N PHE A 395 46.59 -34.85 34.75
CA PHE A 395 46.51 -35.22 33.33
C PHE A 395 47.91 -35.04 32.73
#